data_AF-A0A382WZA2-F1
#
_entry.id   AF-A0A382WZA2-F1
#
_cell.length_a   1.000
_cell.length_b   1.000
_cell.length_c   1.000
_cell.angle_alpha   90.00
_cell.angle_beta   90.00
_cell.angle_gamma   90.00
#
_symmetry.space_group_name_H-M   'P 1'
#
loop_
_entity.id
_entity.type
_entity.pdbx_description
1 polymer ?
#
loop_
_entity_poly.entity_id
_entity_poly.type
_entity_poly.pdbx_seq_one_letter_code
_entity_poly.pdbx_strand_id
1 'polypeptide(L)' 'MRWYDIFSRIYDYSVGMIYRGYRRQIAQALRLQPGDAVLDLACGTGPNHPYLVQQVGSTGSVFGVDLSSG' A
#
# COMPACT_ATOMS: atom_id res chain seq x y z
N MET A 1 16.77 -3.25 -17.77
CA MET A 1 16.46 -3.48 -19.20
C MET A 1 14.99 -3.16 -19.40
N ARG A 2 14.65 -2.25 -20.31
CA ARG A 2 13.29 -1.72 -20.53
C ARG A 2 12.21 -2.78 -20.78
N TRP A 3 12.61 -3.96 -21.23
CA TRP A 3 11.74 -5.13 -21.41
C TRP A 3 11.38 -5.81 -20.07
N TYR A 4 12.31 -5.85 -19.11
CA TYR A 4 12.10 -6.39 -17.76
C TYR A 4 11.13 -5.53 -16.96
N ASP A 5 11.20 -4.20 -17.10
CA ASP A 5 10.31 -3.25 -16.41
C ASP A 5 8.84 -3.38 -16.88
N ILE A 6 8.63 -3.74 -18.15
CA ILE A 6 7.29 -3.99 -18.72
C ILE A 6 6.74 -5.34 -18.23
N PHE A 7 7.57 -6.38 -18.21
CA PHE A 7 7.17 -7.70 -17.69
C PHE A 7 6.96 -7.70 -16.18
N SER A 8 7.77 -6.97 -15.40
CA SER A 8 7.53 -6.73 -13.97
C SER A 8 6.18 -6.07 -13.76
N ARG A 9 5.85 -5.00 -14.50
CA ARG A 9 4.55 -4.33 -14.36
C ARG A 9 3.35 -5.25 -14.62
N ILE A 10 3.45 -6.17 -15.57
CA ILE A 10 2.38 -7.15 -15.85
C ILE A 10 2.29 -8.21 -14.73
N TYR A 11 3.44 -8.67 -14.21
CA TYR A 11 3.49 -9.58 -13.06
C TYR A 11 2.97 -8.91 -11.78
N ASP A 12 3.36 -7.67 -11.51
CA ASP A 12 2.90 -6.85 -10.39
C ASP A 12 1.39 -6.57 -10.46
N TYR A 13 0.82 -6.50 -11.67
CA TYR A 13 -0.62 -6.31 -11.86
C TYR A 13 -1.42 -7.59 -11.60
N SER A 14 -0.94 -8.75 -12.05
CA SER A 14 -1.59 -10.05 -11.81
C SER A 14 -1.48 -10.48 -10.34
N VAL A 15 -0.31 -10.29 -9.72
CA VAL A 15 -0.08 -10.35 -8.28
C VAL A 15 -1.00 -9.35 -7.57
N GLY A 16 -1.01 -8.09 -7.99
CA GLY A 16 -1.83 -7.03 -7.39
C GLY A 16 -3.33 -7.38 -7.25
N MET A 17 -3.88 -8.18 -8.16
CA MET A 17 -5.27 -8.65 -8.08
C MET A 17 -5.49 -9.71 -6.99
N ILE A 18 -4.53 -10.62 -6.78
CA ILE A 18 -4.55 -11.64 -5.71
C ILE A 18 -4.37 -10.96 -4.34
N TYR A 19 -3.45 -10.01 -4.23
CA TYR A 19 -3.14 -9.35 -2.96
C TYR A 19 -4.20 -8.34 -2.52
N ARG A 20 -5.10 -7.87 -3.41
CA ARG A 20 -6.16 -6.90 -3.04
C ARG A 20 -7.00 -7.35 -1.83
N GLY A 21 -7.37 -8.62 -1.78
CA GLY A 21 -8.10 -9.17 -0.62
C GLY A 21 -7.27 -9.12 0.65
N TYR A 22 -6.01 -9.55 0.57
CA TYR A 22 -5.08 -9.56 1.70
C TYR A 22 -4.73 -8.15 2.19
N ARG A 23 -4.60 -7.15 1.31
CA ARG A 23 -4.31 -5.76 1.70
C ARG A 23 -5.38 -5.18 2.61
N ARG A 24 -6.66 -5.44 2.28
CA ARG A 24 -7.78 -5.05 3.14
C ARG A 24 -7.78 -5.79 4.47
N GLN A 25 -7.51 -7.11 4.45
CA GLN A 25 -7.44 -7.92 5.67
C GLN A 25 -6.30 -7.48 6.60
N ILE A 26 -5.11 -7.22 6.05
CA ILE A 26 -3.95 -6.70 6.79
C ILE A 26 -4.30 -5.35 7.40
N ALA A 27 -4.85 -4.42 6.61
CA ALA A 27 -5.26 -3.13 7.14
C ALA A 27 -6.26 -3.30 8.30
N GLN A 28 -7.25 -4.20 8.20
CA GLN A 28 -8.20 -4.46 9.28
C GLN A 28 -7.54 -5.09 10.52
N ALA A 29 -6.53 -5.93 10.33
CA ALA A 29 -5.80 -6.57 11.43
C ALA A 29 -4.96 -5.58 12.23
N LEU A 30 -4.53 -4.46 11.64
CA LEU A 30 -3.83 -3.36 12.33
C LEU A 30 -4.72 -2.65 13.37
N ARG A 31 -6.05 -2.75 13.25
CA ARG A 31 -7.03 -2.14 14.16
C ARG A 31 -6.78 -0.65 14.40
N LEU A 32 -6.44 0.07 13.33
CA LEU A 32 -6.18 1.51 13.37
C LEU A 32 -7.44 2.25 13.84
N GLN A 33 -7.22 3.31 14.59
CA GLN A 33 -8.26 4.18 15.11
C GLN A 33 -8.30 5.50 14.33
N PRO A 34 -9.47 6.18 14.28
CA PRO A 34 -9.54 7.52 13.74
C PRO A 34 -8.58 8.46 14.46
N GLY A 35 -7.77 9.21 13.70
CA GLY A 35 -6.73 10.10 14.23
C GLY A 35 -5.33 9.48 14.33
N ASP A 36 -5.17 8.17 14.10
CA ASP A 36 -3.85 7.55 14.14
C ASP A 36 -2.92 8.07 13.02
N ALA A 37 -1.62 8.10 13.34
CA ALA A 37 -0.55 8.34 12.38
C ALA A 37 0.13 7.02 12.03
N VAL A 38 0.18 6.68 10.74
CA VAL A 38 0.75 5.42 10.23
C VAL A 38 1.93 5.70 9.32
N LEU A 39 3.01 4.95 9.49
CA LEU A 39 4.18 4.94 8.61
C LEU A 39 4.24 3.61 7.85
N ASP A 40 4.04 3.66 6.53
CA ASP A 40 4.18 2.52 5.62
C ASP A 40 5.61 2.50 5.04
N LEU A 41 6.41 1.52 5.46
CA LEU A 41 7.81 1.37 5.07
C LEU A 41 7.93 0.47 3.83
N ALA A 42 8.81 0.86 2.90
CA ALA A 42 8.93 0.21 1.58
C ALA A 42 7.57 0.15 0.85
N CYS A 43 6.87 1.29 0.84
CA CYS A 43 5.49 1.37 0.38
C CYS A 43 5.34 1.13 -1.14
N GLY A 44 6.43 1.16 -1.90
CA GLY A 44 6.41 1.15 -3.36
C GLY A 44 5.47 2.24 -3.91
N THR A 45 4.55 1.85 -4.78
CA THR A 45 3.52 2.75 -5.33
C THR A 45 2.36 3.05 -4.37
N GLY A 46 2.43 2.61 -3.11
CA GLY A 46 1.44 2.83 -2.08
C GLY A 46 0.12 2.06 -2.23
N PRO A 47 0.10 0.79 -2.66
CA PRO A 47 -1.17 0.08 -2.90
C PRO A 47 -1.99 -0.20 -1.64
N ASN A 48 -1.39 -0.07 -0.45
CA ASN A 48 -2.06 -0.23 0.84
C ASN A 48 -2.73 1.07 1.32
N HIS A 49 -2.24 2.23 0.84
CA HIS A 49 -2.64 3.54 1.37
C HIS A 49 -4.15 3.79 1.37
N PRO A 50 -4.92 3.42 0.33
CA PRO A 50 -6.38 3.63 0.36
C PRO A 50 -7.07 2.94 1.54
N TYR A 51 -6.60 1.73 1.92
CA TYR A 51 -7.18 0.96 3.02
C TYR A 51 -6.76 1.51 4.39
N LEU A 52 -5.56 2.08 4.49
CA LEU A 52 -5.05 2.71 5.72
C LEU A 52 -5.71 4.06 5.95
N VAL A 53 -5.78 4.91 4.91
CA VAL A 53 -6.43 6.24 4.95
C VAL A 53 -7.89 6.12 5.34
N GLN A 54 -8.59 5.11 4.81
CA GLN A 54 -9.99 4.86 5.16
C GLN A 54 -10.18 4.60 6.67
N GLN A 55 -9.23 3.97 7.35
CA GLN A 55 -9.35 3.63 8.78
C GLN A 55 -8.96 4.78 9.70
N VAL A 56 -7.86 5.47 9.41
CA VAL A 56 -7.40 6.60 10.23
C VAL A 56 -8.30 7.83 10.10
N GLY A 57 -9.12 7.89 9.05
CA GLY A 57 -10.13 8.93 8.85
C GLY A 57 -9.53 10.32 8.58
N SER A 58 -10.38 11.35 8.61
CA SER A 58 -10.02 12.73 8.23
C SER A 58 -9.08 13.43 9.20
N THR A 59 -8.96 12.93 10.43
CA THR A 59 -8.09 13.49 11.47
C THR A 59 -6.77 12.74 11.60
N GLY A 60 -6.62 11.61 10.91
CA GLY A 60 -5.40 10.79 10.93
C GLY A 60 -4.48 11.09 9.75
N SER A 61 -3.38 10.34 9.66
CA SER A 61 -2.39 10.53 8.59
C SER A 61 -1.69 9.23 8.23
N VAL A 62 -1.35 9.08 6.95
CA VAL A 62 -0.57 7.95 6.43
C VAL A 62 0.64 8.50 5.68
N PHE A 63 1.83 8.11 6.10
CA PHE A 63 3.11 8.49 5.51
C PHE A 63 3.71 7.26 4.83
N GLY A 64 3.98 7.35 3.53
CA GLY A 64 4.70 6.31 2.79
C GLY A 64 6.17 6.68 2.64
N VAL A 65 7.06 5.73 2.90
CA VAL A 65 8.50 5.88 2.65
C VAL A 65 8.99 4.70 1.83
N ASP A 66 9.64 4.98 0.70
CA ASP A 66 10.37 4.00 -0.08
C ASP A 66 11.76 4.55 -0.44
N LEU A 67 12.76 3.68 -0.43
CA LEU A 67 14.13 4.06 -0.79
C LEU A 67 14.32 4.09 -2.32
N SER A 68 13.50 3.34 -3.05
CA SER A 68 13.46 3.37 -4.50
C SER A 68 12.82 4.66 -5.00
N SER A 69 13.38 5.23 -6.06
CA SER A 69 12.71 6.30 -6.82
C SER A 69 11.50 5.79 -7.61
N GLY A 70 11.35 4.46 -7.72
CA GLY A 70 10.50 3.80 -8.71
C GLY A 70 11.25 3.55 -10.01
#